data_AF-A0A6J6HA96-F1
#
_entry.id   AF-A0A6J6HA96-F1
#
_cell.length_a   1.000
_cell.length_b   1.000
_cell.length_c   1.000
_cell.angle_alpha   90.00
_cell.angle_beta   90.00
_cell.angle_gamma   90.00
#
_symmetry.space_group_name_H-M   'P 1'
#
loop_
_entity.id
_entity.type
_entity.pdbx_description
1 polymer ?
#
loop_
_entity_poly.entity_id
_entity_poly.type
_entity_poly.pdbx_seq_one_letter_code
_entity_poly.pdbx_strand_id
1 'polypeptide(L)'
;MLKGVDLGDLVSKYANRLSAAIVIGKEREAVLAALAQYAPGIPVTEISDQDNVMHQVVSAAKQIAKAGDVVLLAPAAASMDQFKDYADRGNQFAEQVKIQLEQI
;
A
#
# COMPACT_ATOMS: atom_id res chain seq x y z
N MET A 1 8.08 8.52 -11.02
CA MET A 1 7.09 8.91 -12.07
C MET A 1 5.90 7.96 -12.11
N LEU A 2 4.70 8.47 -11.82
CA LEU A 2 3.43 7.75 -11.99
C LEU A 2 3.12 7.59 -13.49
N LYS A 3 2.57 6.45 -13.91
CA LYS A 3 2.35 6.10 -15.33
C LYS A 3 1.15 6.87 -15.95
N GLY A 4 1.15 8.20 -15.91
CA GLY A 4 0.09 9.04 -16.50
C GLY A 4 -1.30 8.85 -15.88
N VAL A 5 -1.36 8.27 -14.67
CA VAL A 5 -2.61 8.07 -13.92
C VAL A 5 -2.89 9.32 -13.10
N ASP A 6 -4.06 9.92 -13.28
CA ASP A 6 -4.58 10.93 -12.37
C ASP A 6 -4.99 10.24 -11.06
N LEU A 7 -4.23 10.49 -10.00
CA LEU A 7 -4.49 9.91 -8.68
C LEU A 7 -5.77 10.47 -8.05
N GLY A 8 -6.15 11.70 -8.37
CA GLY A 8 -7.37 12.31 -7.83
C GLY A 8 -8.62 11.58 -8.34
N ASP A 9 -8.71 11.39 -9.65
CA ASP A 9 -9.78 10.63 -10.28
C ASP A 9 -9.83 9.19 -9.78
N LEU A 10 -8.66 8.55 -9.64
CA LEU A 10 -8.55 7.19 -9.15
C LEU A 10 -9.05 7.05 -7.71
N VAL A 11 -8.57 7.91 -6.81
CA VAL A 11 -8.97 7.88 -5.40
C VAL A 11 -10.45 8.21 -5.27
N SER A 12 -10.92 9.28 -5.92
CA SER A 12 -12.34 9.69 -5.89
C SER A 12 -13.27 8.55 -6.34
N LYS A 13 -12.91 7.84 -7.41
CA LYS A 13 -13.69 6.72 -7.95
C LYS A 13 -13.80 5.54 -7.00
N TYR A 14 -12.77 5.27 -6.19
CA TYR A 14 -12.70 4.08 -5.33
C TYR A 14 -12.79 4.38 -3.83
N ALA A 15 -12.90 5.63 -3.42
CA ALA A 15 -12.92 6.03 -2.00
C ALA A 15 -13.97 5.25 -1.18
N ASN A 16 -15.15 5.01 -1.74
CA ASN A 16 -16.23 4.26 -1.07
C ASN A 16 -15.95 2.75 -0.89
N ARG A 17 -14.89 2.22 -1.50
CA ARG A 17 -14.48 0.81 -1.43
C ARG A 17 -13.23 0.58 -0.59
N LEU A 18 -12.53 1.64 -0.23
CA LEU A 18 -11.31 1.57 0.55
C LEU A 18 -11.67 1.58 2.04
N SER A 19 -11.18 0.59 2.80
CA SER A 19 -11.31 0.54 4.26
C SER A 19 -10.14 1.24 4.97
N ALA A 20 -8.95 1.20 4.37
CA ALA A 20 -7.73 1.87 4.80
C ALA A 20 -6.74 1.97 3.62
N ALA A 21 -5.71 2.79 3.75
CA ALA A 21 -4.58 2.82 2.82
C ALA A 21 -3.24 2.73 3.57
N ILE A 22 -2.34 1.88 3.08
CA ILE A 22 -0.95 1.82 3.54
C ILE A 22 -0.08 2.31 2.37
N VAL A 23 0.66 3.40 2.59
CA VAL A 23 1.42 4.08 1.53
C VAL A 23 2.92 3.98 1.81
N ILE A 24 3.66 3.50 0.81
CA ILE A 24 5.11 3.32 0.83
C ILE A 24 5.75 3.98 -0.40
N GLY A 25 7.08 4.06 -0.41
CA GLY A 25 7.86 4.53 -1.57
C GLY A 25 8.45 5.92 -1.39
N LYS A 26 9.45 6.27 -2.20
CA LYS A 26 10.09 7.59 -2.13
C LYS A 26 9.16 8.69 -2.65
N GLU A 27 8.47 8.45 -3.75
CA GLU A 27 7.53 9.38 -4.39
C GLU A 27 6.08 9.23 -3.89
N ARG A 28 5.87 9.17 -2.57
CA ARG A 28 4.54 8.89 -1.97
C ARG A 28 3.66 10.11 -1.73
N GLU A 29 4.23 11.31 -1.72
CA GLU A 29 3.52 12.55 -1.36
C GLU A 29 2.28 12.80 -2.23
N ALA A 30 2.36 12.53 -3.53
CA ALA A 30 1.22 12.70 -4.44
C ALA A 30 0.05 11.74 -4.11
N VAL A 31 0.35 10.53 -3.65
CA VAL A 31 -0.67 9.54 -3.22
C VAL A 31 -1.30 9.98 -1.90
N LEU A 32 -0.49 10.43 -0.94
CA LEU A 32 -0.96 10.95 0.34
C LEU A 32 -1.87 12.17 0.15
N ALA A 33 -1.47 13.12 -0.70
CA ALA A 33 -2.28 14.30 -1.01
C ALA A 33 -3.62 13.93 -1.66
N ALA A 34 -3.62 13.01 -2.63
CA ALA A 34 -4.85 12.55 -3.26
C ALA A 34 -5.80 11.84 -2.28
N LEU A 35 -5.26 10.97 -1.41
CA LEU A 35 -6.04 10.33 -0.35
C LEU A 35 -6.64 11.35 0.63
N ALA A 36 -5.84 12.33 1.08
CA ALA A 36 -6.32 13.37 1.98
C ALA A 36 -7.42 14.24 1.35
N GLN A 37 -7.30 14.56 0.06
CA GLN A 37 -8.25 15.43 -0.64
C GLN A 37 -9.55 14.71 -1.02
N TYR A 38 -9.46 13.48 -1.55
CA TYR A 38 -10.60 12.79 -2.16
C TYR A 38 -11.15 11.63 -1.32
N ALA A 39 -10.45 11.23 -0.26
CA ALA A 39 -10.83 10.16 0.65
C ALA A 39 -10.53 10.49 2.13
N PRO A 40 -10.92 11.67 2.65
CA PRO A 40 -10.51 12.13 4.00
C PRO A 40 -11.01 11.26 5.16
N GLY A 41 -12.03 10.43 4.93
CA GLY A 41 -12.57 9.52 5.95
C GLY A 41 -11.82 8.20 6.10
N ILE A 42 -10.79 7.96 5.27
CA ILE A 42 -10.10 6.67 5.21
C ILE A 42 -8.81 6.76 6.02
N PRO A 43 -8.58 5.85 6.98
CA PRO A 43 -7.32 5.78 7.70
C PRO A 43 -6.14 5.56 6.73
N VAL A 44 -5.11 6.39 6.86
CA VAL A 44 -3.87 6.28 6.08
C VAL A 44 -2.69 6.01 7.00
N THR A 45 -1.93 4.96 6.69
CA THR A 45 -0.66 4.65 7.35
C THR A 45 0.48 4.88 6.35
N GLU A 46 1.36 5.82 6.64
CA GLU A 46 2.56 6.07 5.86
C GLU A 46 3.74 5.28 6.46
N ILE A 47 4.48 4.55 5.61
CA ILE A 47 5.72 3.87 6.00
C ILE A 47 6.86 4.49 5.18
N SER A 48 7.70 5.26 5.86
CA SER A 48 8.85 5.96 5.27
C SER A 48 10.15 5.17 5.35
N ASP A 49 10.22 4.18 6.23
CA ASP A 49 11.40 3.33 6.41
C ASP A 49 11.54 2.36 5.22
N GLN A 50 12.74 2.27 4.68
CA GLN A 50 13.07 1.38 3.56
C GLN A 50 13.51 0.00 4.07
N ASP A 51 13.98 -0.10 5.30
CA ASP A 51 14.45 -1.36 5.86
C ASP A 51 13.26 -2.23 6.25
N ASN A 52 13.22 -3.46 5.71
CA ASN A 52 12.13 -4.41 5.93
C ASN A 52 10.74 -3.83 5.61
N VAL A 53 10.63 -2.91 4.64
CA VAL A 53 9.39 -2.20 4.33
C VAL A 53 8.19 -3.13 4.15
N MET A 54 8.39 -4.29 3.51
CA MET A 54 7.28 -5.23 3.26
C MET A 54 6.80 -5.94 4.52
N HIS A 55 7.69 -6.22 5.47
CA HIS A 55 7.31 -6.71 6.79
C HIS A 55 6.44 -5.68 7.52
N GLN A 56 6.82 -4.41 7.47
CA GLN A 56 6.06 -3.32 8.09
C GLN A 56 4.67 -3.16 7.44
N VAL A 57 4.60 -3.23 6.11
CA VAL A 57 3.34 -3.16 5.35
C VAL A 57 2.39 -4.28 5.75
N VAL A 58 2.86 -5.53 5.75
CA VAL A 58 2.00 -6.67 6.05
C VAL A 58 1.61 -6.69 7.53
N SER A 59 2.51 -6.30 8.43
CA SER A 59 2.21 -6.15 9.87
C SER A 59 1.11 -5.11 10.11
N ALA A 60 1.23 -3.92 9.50
CA ALA A 60 0.20 -2.89 9.56
C ALA A 60 -1.14 -3.37 8.97
N ALA A 61 -1.10 -4.06 7.81
CA ALA A 61 -2.30 -4.60 7.19
C ALA A 61 -3.00 -5.62 8.10
N LYS A 62 -2.24 -6.50 8.78
CA LYS A 62 -2.77 -7.48 9.74
C LYS A 62 -3.46 -6.82 10.93
N GLN A 63 -2.96 -5.68 11.40
CA GLN A 63 -3.58 -4.94 12.52
C GLN A 63 -4.88 -4.25 12.12
N ILE A 64 -5.04 -3.89 10.85
CA ILE A 64 -6.17 -3.11 10.34
C ILE A 64 -7.28 -4.04 9.80
N ALA A 65 -6.89 -5.07 9.04
CA ALA A 65 -7.81 -5.93 8.31
C ALA A 65 -8.66 -6.78 9.25
N LYS A 66 -9.93 -6.95 8.89
CA LYS A 66 -10.89 -7.81 9.59
C LYS A 66 -11.17 -9.06 8.75
N ALA A 67 -11.77 -10.07 9.39
CA ALA A 67 -12.24 -11.25 8.68
C ALA A 67 -13.21 -10.86 7.55
N GLY A 68 -12.91 -11.28 6.33
CA GLY A 68 -13.68 -10.93 5.12
C GLY A 68 -13.12 -9.76 4.31
N ASP A 69 -12.15 -9.01 4.85
CA ASP A 69 -11.47 -7.95 4.10
C ASP A 69 -10.48 -8.53 3.08
N VAL A 70 -10.17 -7.73 2.07
CA VAL A 70 -9.12 -8.03 1.08
C VAL A 70 -7.96 -7.06 1.28
N VAL A 71 -6.76 -7.59 1.49
CA VAL A 71 -5.52 -6.82 1.44
C VAL A 71 -4.95 -6.91 0.03
N LEU A 72 -4.93 -5.79 -0.69
CA LEU A 72 -4.49 -5.72 -2.08
C LEU A 72 -3.20 -4.91 -2.21
N LEU A 73 -2.14 -5.53 -2.72
CA LEU A 73 -0.94 -4.82 -3.18
C LEU A 73 -1.19 -4.29 -4.61
N ALA A 74 -1.57 -3.01 -4.74
CA ALA A 74 -1.84 -2.35 -6.03
C ALA A 74 -0.90 -1.16 -6.29
N PRO A 75 0.37 -1.41 -6.68
CA PRO A 75 1.34 -0.34 -6.87
C PRO A 75 1.10 0.42 -8.17
N ALA A 76 0.82 1.73 -8.06
CA ALA A 76 0.67 2.66 -9.19
C ALA A 76 2.00 3.18 -9.77
N ALA A 77 3.14 2.84 -9.14
CA ALA A 77 4.47 3.35 -9.46
C ALA A 77 5.50 2.24 -9.76
N ALA A 78 6.56 2.62 -10.48
CA ALA A 78 7.73 1.77 -10.72
C ALA A 78 8.37 1.36 -9.38
N SER A 79 8.83 0.12 -9.28
CA SER A 79 9.34 -0.49 -8.03
C SER A 79 10.85 -0.30 -7.81
N MET A 80 11.52 0.40 -8.72
CA MET A 80 12.99 0.38 -8.89
C MET A 80 13.77 1.06 -7.75
N ASP A 81 13.10 1.76 -6.84
CA ASP A 81 13.72 2.48 -5.74
C ASP A 81 13.77 1.71 -4.41
N GLN A 82 12.94 0.68 -4.25
CA GLN A 82 12.81 -0.14 -3.03
C GLN A 82 12.92 -1.65 -3.27
N PHE A 83 12.79 -2.10 -4.52
CA PHE A 83 12.77 -3.52 -4.88
C PHE A 83 13.59 -3.75 -6.14
N LYS A 84 14.08 -4.98 -6.31
CA LYS A 84 14.86 -5.36 -7.50
C LYS A 84 14.04 -5.19 -8.78
N ASP A 85 12.78 -5.62 -8.74
CA ASP A 85 11.81 -5.49 -9.81
C ASP A 85 10.37 -5.64 -9.27
N TYR A 86 9.38 -5.69 -10.15
CA TYR A 86 7.98 -5.81 -9.76
C TYR A 86 7.66 -7.20 -9.16
N ALA A 87 8.36 -8.24 -9.60
CA ALA A 87 8.14 -9.62 -9.17
C ALA A 87 8.74 -9.83 -7.78
N ASP A 88 9.93 -9.30 -7.52
CA ASP A 88 10.56 -9.25 -6.21
C ASP A 88 9.63 -8.60 -5.17
N ARG A 89 9.04 -7.44 -5.49
CA ARG A 89 8.05 -6.80 -4.61
C ARG A 89 6.86 -7.70 -4.29
N GLY A 90 6.30 -8.36 -5.32
CA GLY A 90 5.18 -9.28 -5.15
C GLY A 90 5.55 -10.50 -4.32
N ASN A 91 6.74 -11.08 -4.54
CA ASN A 91 7.25 -12.22 -3.80
C ASN A 91 7.49 -11.88 -2.34
N GLN A 92 8.09 -10.73 -2.04
CA GLN A 92 8.28 -10.27 -0.66
C GLN A 92 6.94 -10.06 0.05
N PHE A 93 5.92 -9.54 -0.65
CA PHE A 93 4.59 -9.39 -0.07
C PHE A 93 3.97 -10.75 0.27
N ALA A 94 3.98 -11.69 -0.67
CA ALA A 94 3.44 -13.03 -0.46
C ALA A 94 4.18 -13.76 0.68
N GLU A 95 5.50 -13.65 0.73
CA GLU A 95 6.32 -14.26 1.79
C GLU A 95 5.99 -13.67 3.17
N GLN A 96 5.89 -12.35 3.28
CA GLN A 96 5.54 -11.70 4.54
C GLN A 96 4.11 -12.03 4.99
N VAL A 97 3.17 -12.16 4.05
CA VAL A 97 1.81 -12.63 4.36
C VAL A 97 1.85 -14.05 4.95
N LYS A 98 2.62 -14.96 4.35
CA LYS A 98 2.77 -16.32 4.85
C LYS A 98 3.36 -16.33 6.28
N ILE A 99 4.48 -15.63 6.49
CA ILE A 99 5.15 -15.55 7.80
C ILE A 99 4.20 -15.03 8.89
N GLN A 100 3.44 -13.97 8.60
CA GLN A 100 2.53 -13.36 9.56
C GLN A 100 1.31 -14.23 9.89
N LEU A 101 0.88 -15.08 8.96
CA LEU A 101 -0.23 -16.02 9.17
C LEU A 101 0.21 -17.28 9.93
N GLU A 102 1.46 -17.72 9.78
CA GLU A 102 2.03 -18.86 10.52
C GLU A 102 2.32 -18.54 12.00
N GLN A 103 2.25 -17.27 12.40
CA GLN A 103 2.43 -16.79 13.78
C GLN A 103 1.13 -16.72 14.60
N ILE A 104 0.02 -17.24 14.07
CA ILE A 104 -1.30 -17.32 14.73
C ILE A 104 -1.51 -18.75 15.24
#